data_AF-A0A7W3Y3G6-F1
#
_entry.id   AF-A0A7W3Y3G6-F1
#
_cell.length_a   1.000
_cell.length_b   1.000
_cell.length_c   1.000
_cell.angle_alpha   90.00
_cell.angle_beta   90.00
_cell.angle_gamma   90.00
#
_symmetry.space_group_name_H-M   'P 1'
#
loop_
_entity.id
_entity.type
_entity.pdbx_description
1 polymer ?
#
loop_
_entity_poly.entity_id
_entity_poly.type
_entity_poly.pdbx_seq_one_letter_code
_entity_poly.pdbx_strand_id
1 'polypeptide(L)' 'MVEEPRSGRLAAWGNAWLAGTVSPDEALREVTEGDDAHRVTGLPGEDGPVGLALALGRLRALGTRGLRIALPVPGHPVG' A
#
# COMPACT_ATOMS: atom_id res chain seq x y z
N MET A 1 2.99 -11.47 21.68
CA MET A 1 3.52 -10.76 20.50
C MET A 1 2.34 -9.98 19.94
N VAL A 2 2.44 -8.66 19.75
CA VAL A 2 1.36 -7.90 19.12
C VAL A 2 1.35 -8.27 17.65
N GLU A 3 0.22 -8.73 17.13
CA GLU A 3 0.08 -9.02 15.69
C GLU A 3 0.20 -7.72 14.91
N GLU A 4 1.05 -7.71 13.89
CA GLU A 4 1.22 -6.56 13.02
C GLU A 4 0.01 -6.45 12.08
N PRO A 5 -0.75 -5.34 12.10
CA PRO A 5 -1.87 -5.19 11.20
C PRO A 5 -1.37 -5.04 9.74
N ARG A 6 -2.05 -5.72 8.80
CA ARG A 6 -1.72 -5.70 7.35
C ARG A 6 -1.61 -4.29 6.77
N SER A 7 -2.47 -3.37 7.21
CA SER A 7 -2.43 -1.95 6.82
C SER A 7 -1.18 -1.22 7.36
N GLY A 8 -0.73 -1.60 8.56
CA GLY A 8 0.56 -1.22 9.15
C GLY A 8 1.72 -1.55 8.23
N ARG A 9 1.79 -2.82 7.85
CA ARG A 9 2.83 -3.36 6.99
C ARG A 9 2.85 -2.70 5.61
N LEU A 10 1.68 -2.57 4.96
CA LEU A 10 1.53 -1.89 3.68
C LEU A 10 2.07 -0.46 3.73
N ALA A 11 1.70 0.31 4.75
CA ALA A 11 2.15 1.69 4.89
C ALA A 11 3.67 1.76 5.17
N ALA A 12 4.22 0.90 6.04
CA ALA A 12 5.63 0.91 6.38
C ALA A 12 6.52 0.63 5.16
N TRP A 13 6.30 -0.50 4.49
CA TRP A 13 7.14 -0.93 3.36
C TRP A 13 6.90 -0.11 2.09
N GLY A 14 5.65 0.33 1.85
CA GLY A 14 5.37 1.27 0.76
C GLY A 14 6.10 2.61 0.93
N ASN A 15 6.20 3.12 2.16
CA ASN A 15 6.99 4.32 2.46
C ASN A 15 8.50 4.08 2.33
N ALA A 16 9.02 2.94 2.78
CA ALA A 16 10.43 2.58 2.58
C ALA A 16 10.80 2.59 1.09
N TRP A 17 9.94 2.04 0.23
CA TRP A 17 10.11 2.09 -1.21
C TRP A 17 10.03 3.52 -1.78
N LEU A 18 9.04 4.31 -1.37
CA LEU A 18 8.91 5.72 -1.79
C LEU A 18 10.12 6.57 -1.37
N ALA A 19 10.72 6.27 -0.22
CA ALA A 19 11.95 6.88 0.27
C ALA A 19 13.22 6.38 -0.43
N GLY A 20 13.11 5.32 -1.25
CA GLY A 20 14.24 4.72 -1.97
C GLY A 20 15.19 3.91 -1.09
N THR A 21 14.75 3.47 0.10
CA THR A 21 15.59 2.70 1.03
C THR A 21 15.56 1.20 0.76
N VAL A 22 14.58 0.74 -0.04
CA VAL A 22 14.42 -0.66 -0.44
C VAL A 22 14.00 -0.76 -1.90
N SER A 23 14.20 -1.92 -2.51
CA SER A 23 13.75 -2.18 -3.88
C SER A 23 12.22 -2.35 -3.97
N PRO A 24 11.60 -2.16 -5.15
CA PRO A 24 10.18 -2.44 -5.34
C PRO A 24 9.81 -3.89 -5.00
N ASP A 25 10.63 -4.86 -5.42
CA ASP A 25 10.36 -6.29 -5.20
C ASP A 25 10.46 -6.67 -3.72
N GLU A 26 11.40 -6.05 -2.99
CA GLU A 26 11.51 -6.21 -1.55
C GLU A 26 10.28 -5.65 -0.83
N ALA A 27 9.90 -4.41 -1.11
CA ALA A 27 8.69 -3.85 -0.52
C ALA A 27 7.45 -4.71 -0.81
N LEU A 28 7.28 -5.21 -2.04
CA LEU A 28 6.16 -6.08 -2.39
C LEU A 28 6.16 -7.40 -1.61
N ARG A 29 7.32 -8.07 -1.54
CA ARG A 29 7.48 -9.32 -0.80
C ARG A 29 7.07 -9.15 0.65
N GLU A 30 7.63 -8.15 1.32
CA GLU A 30 7.39 -7.88 2.73
C GLU A 30 5.92 -7.54 2.98
N VAL A 31 5.30 -6.70 2.13
CA VAL A 31 3.86 -6.38 2.25
C VAL A 31 2.98 -7.63 2.19
N THR A 32 3.27 -8.55 1.26
CA THR A 32 2.46 -9.76 1.04
C THR A 32 2.90 -10.97 1.84
N GLU A 33 3.94 -10.86 2.68
CA GLU A 33 4.47 -12.03 3.38
C GLU A 33 3.42 -12.60 4.35
N GLY A 34 3.00 -13.85 4.11
CA GLY A 34 1.93 -14.47 4.89
C GLY A 34 0.53 -13.87 4.63
N ASP A 35 0.36 -13.11 3.54
CA ASP A 35 -0.91 -12.55 3.09
C ASP A 35 -1.18 -12.93 1.62
N ASP A 36 -2.41 -12.69 1.16
CA ASP A 36 -2.80 -12.88 -0.23
C ASP A 36 -2.24 -11.76 -1.13
N ALA A 37 -2.24 -12.00 -2.45
CA ALA A 37 -1.90 -10.97 -3.41
C ALA A 37 -2.92 -9.81 -3.35
N HIS A 38 -2.43 -8.57 -3.17
CA HIS A 38 -3.28 -7.39 -3.09
C HIS A 38 -3.72 -6.89 -4.48
N ARG A 39 -5.01 -6.56 -4.58
CA ARG A 39 -5.62 -5.89 -5.75
C ARG A 39 -6.07 -4.50 -5.37
N VAL A 40 -5.68 -3.51 -6.16
CA VAL A 40 -5.98 -2.09 -5.92
C VAL A 40 -6.99 -1.61 -6.95
N THR A 41 -8.07 -1.00 -6.48
CA THR A 41 -9.14 -0.40 -7.31
C THR A 41 -9.18 1.11 -7.13
N GLY A 42 -9.89 1.81 -8.02
CA GLY A 42 -10.05 3.27 -7.91
C GLY A 42 -8.76 4.06 -8.14
N LEU A 43 -7.74 3.43 -8.72
CA LEU A 43 -6.47 4.07 -9.00
C LEU A 43 -6.63 5.03 -10.20
N PRO A 44 -6.21 6.31 -10.09
CA PRO A 44 -6.31 7.25 -11.20
C PRO A 44 -5.57 6.74 -12.45
N GLY A 45 -6.29 6.68 -13.57
CA GLY A 45 -5.76 6.22 -14.86
C GLY A 45 -5.82 4.72 -15.10
N GLU A 46 -6.46 3.94 -14.22
CA GLU A 46 -6.72 2.51 -14.44
C GLU A 46 -8.22 2.22 -14.40
N ASP A 47 -8.73 1.47 -15.39
CA ASP A 47 -10.17 1.18 -15.55
C ASP A 47 -10.66 0.02 -14.67
N GLY A 48 -9.79 -0.61 -13.88
CA GLY A 48 -10.14 -1.79 -13.08
C GLY A 48 -9.12 -2.16 -12.01
N PRO A 49 -9.32 -3.31 -11.33
CA PRO A 49 -8.43 -3.75 -10.26
C PRO A 49 -7.05 -4.13 -10.82
N VAL A 50 -6.00 -3.46 -10.34
CA VAL A 50 -4.61 -3.74 -10.71
C VAL A 50 -3.84 -4.41 -9.57
N GLY A 51 -2.69 -5.00 -9.86
CA GLY A 51 -1.79 -5.53 -8.83
C GLY A 51 -1.07 -4.41 -8.06
N LEU A 52 -0.67 -4.71 -6.82
CA LEU A 52 0.01 -3.74 -5.94
C LEU A 52 1.26 -3.11 -6.56
N ALA A 53 2.05 -3.89 -7.31
CA ALA A 53 3.25 -3.40 -7.99
C ALA A 53 2.96 -2.23 -8.94
N LEU A 54 1.97 -2.41 -9.83
CA LEU A 54 1.55 -1.36 -10.76
C LEU A 54 0.97 -0.17 -10.00
N ALA A 55 0.15 -0.43 -8.98
CA ALA A 55 -0.48 0.61 -8.20
C ALA A 55 0.54 1.54 -7.53
N LEU A 56 1.54 0.96 -6.85
CA LEU A 56 2.62 1.72 -6.22
C LEU A 56 3.39 2.54 -7.26
N GLY A 57 3.79 1.92 -8.37
CA GLY A 57 4.48 2.60 -9.48
C GLY A 57 3.70 3.82 -10.01
N ARG A 58 2.39 3.67 -10.23
CA ARG A 58 1.49 4.75 -10.66
C ARG A 58 1.37 5.86 -9.62
N LEU A 59 1.16 5.52 -8.35
CA LEU A 59 1.08 6.50 -7.28
C LEU A 59 2.36 7.35 -7.19
N ARG A 60 3.54 6.72 -7.33
CA ARG A 60 4.82 7.43 -7.40
C ARG A 60 4.90 8.34 -8.64
N ALA A 61 4.47 7.86 -9.80
CA ALA A 61 4.44 8.67 -11.03
C ALA A 61 3.48 9.88 -10.92
N LEU A 62 2.38 9.73 -10.16
CA LEU A 62 1.45 10.81 -9.82
C LEU A 62 1.99 11.78 -8.75
N GLY A 63 3.22 11.56 -8.25
CA GLY A 63 3.88 12.44 -7.28
C GLY A 63 3.58 12.14 -5.81
N THR A 64 3.07 10.94 -5.50
CA THR A 64 2.85 10.50 -4.11
C THR A 64 4.17 10.45 -3.36
N ARG A 65 4.21 11.04 -2.16
CA ARG A 65 5.42 11.12 -1.32
C ARG A 65 5.37 10.29 -0.05
N GLY A 66 4.21 9.73 0.27
CA GLY A 66 4.06 8.83 1.39
C GLY A 66 2.66 8.24 1.50
N LEU A 67 2.57 7.14 2.23
CA LEU A 67 1.34 6.43 2.58
C LEU A 67 1.05 6.64 4.06
N ARG A 68 -0.23 6.81 4.41
CA ARG A 68 -0.68 6.93 5.80
C ARG A 68 -1.88 6.04 6.03
N ILE A 69 -2.00 5.53 7.24
CA ILE A 69 -3.15 4.74 7.66
C ILE A 69 -4.20 5.71 8.16
N ALA A 70 -5.38 5.70 7.54
CA ALA A 70 -6.56 6.33 8.10
C ALA A 70 -7.17 5.37 9.11
N LEU A 71 -7.23 5.78 10.38
CA LEU A 71 -7.92 5.06 11.44
C LEU A 71 -9.25 5.79 11.70
N PRO A 72 -10.37 5.26 11.20
CA PRO A 72 -11.65 5.91 11.40
C PRO A 72 -12.09 5.82 12.85
N VAL A 73 -12.88 6.80 13.28
CA VAL A 73 -13.59 6.73 14.56
C VAL A 73 -14.82 5.84 14.42
N PRO A 74 -15.27 5.16 15.49
CA PRO A 74 -16.48 4.34 15.44
C PRO A 74 -17.68 5.11 14.89
N GLY A 75 -18.36 4.55 13.88
CA GLY A 75 -19.58 5.12 13.29
C GLY A 75 -19.36 6.04 12.09
N HIS A 76 -18.14 6.14 11.55
CA HIS A 76 -17.87 6.98 10.39
C HIS A 76 -18.25 6.23 9.08
N PRO A 77 -18.92 6.90 8.10
CA PRO A 77 -19.66 6.20 7.04
C PRO A 77 -18.80 5.63 5.91
N VAL A 78 -17.55 6.10 5.79
CA VAL A 78 -16.58 5.61 4.80
C VAL A 78 -15.43 4.83 5.45
N GLY A 79 -15.63 4.45 6.70
CA GLY A 79 -14.70 3.76 7.59
C GLY A 79 -15.09 4.04 9.01
#